data_AF-A0A963BKI9-F1
#
_entry.id   AF-A0A963BKI9-F1
#
_cell.length_a   1.000
_cell.length_b   1.000
_cell.length_c   1.000
_cell.angle_alpha   90.00
_cell.angle_beta   90.00
_cell.angle_gamma   90.00
#
_symmetry.space_group_name_H-M   'P 1'
#
loop_
_entity.id
_entity.type
_entity.pdbx_description
1 polymer ?
#
loop_
_entity_poly.entity_id
_entity_poly.type
_entity_poly.pdbx_seq_one_letter_code
_entity_poly.pdbx_strand_id
1 'polypeptide(L)'
;MAQRVQVTAPVPWLVRLRLDLGSDPAGEIWHQVAPLLWRELQPQSGDEGWSFELPTLTWTGPDGRVHWQGHADGWLGRCGEQWLVRLAPDPSLRFHGLGQKAGPFEKTGLRTRFFNTDVWGVHPLEEVRLGTPDPQYISIPWILIDHRRGADAPAGVSGILVHHPGEVFVSLQPDMRLHDGQTAVAEGALYFGAPQGPLELYLVGAPDLDGLVQRLHALTGRLAEPPVWALGHHQCRWGYRGDADLRELDAGFTRHEIPCDGLWLDIDYMEGYRVFTHSLEHFPDPAGTITALAARGRKVVAIL
;
A
#
# COMPACT_ATOMS: atom_id res chain seq x y z
N MET A 1 30.98 6.19 -1.92
CA MET A 1 30.27 5.07 -2.56
C MET A 1 29.59 5.61 -3.81
N ALA A 2 29.71 4.92 -4.96
CA ALA A 2 29.10 5.40 -6.20
C ALA A 2 27.57 5.37 -6.09
N GLN A 3 26.92 6.49 -6.41
CA GLN A 3 25.49 6.55 -6.73
C GLN A 3 25.21 5.53 -7.85
N ARG A 4 24.12 4.77 -7.77
CA ARG A 4 23.71 3.71 -8.69
C ARG A 4 22.19 3.68 -8.80
N VAL A 5 21.69 3.86 -10.03
CA VAL A 5 20.33 3.46 -10.42
C VAL A 5 20.46 2.10 -11.08
N GLN A 6 19.79 1.08 -10.55
CA GLN A 6 19.74 -0.24 -11.14
C GLN A 6 18.35 -0.48 -11.72
N VAL A 7 18.30 -0.81 -13.00
CA VAL A 7 17.06 -1.15 -13.70
C VAL A 7 17.08 -2.63 -14.02
N THR A 8 15.97 -3.32 -13.77
CA THR A 8 15.78 -4.72 -14.15
C THR A 8 14.38 -4.90 -14.70
N ALA A 9 14.25 -5.51 -15.88
CA ALA A 9 12.97 -5.87 -16.48
C ALA A 9 12.85 -7.40 -16.48
N PRO A 10 12.41 -8.02 -15.36
CA PRO A 10 12.39 -9.49 -15.25
C PRO A 10 11.36 -10.14 -16.19
N VAL A 11 10.31 -9.42 -16.55
CA VAL A 11 9.25 -9.83 -17.48
C VAL A 11 8.72 -8.61 -18.26
N PRO A 12 8.08 -8.78 -19.43
CA PRO A 12 7.69 -7.68 -20.32
C PRO A 12 6.88 -6.53 -19.69
N TRP A 13 6.11 -6.82 -18.65
CA TRP A 13 5.19 -5.87 -18.02
C TRP A 13 5.69 -5.28 -16.70
N LEU A 14 6.90 -5.67 -16.26
CA LEU A 14 7.47 -5.30 -14.97
C LEU A 14 8.83 -4.64 -15.15
N VAL A 15 8.99 -3.46 -14.58
CA VAL A 15 10.32 -2.86 -14.35
C VAL A 15 10.54 -2.63 -12.88
N ARG A 16 11.68 -3.10 -12.39
CA ARG A 16 12.20 -2.85 -11.05
C ARG A 16 13.27 -1.76 -11.14
N LEU A 17 13.12 -0.72 -10.34
CA LEU A 17 14.11 0.34 -10.17
C LEU A 17 14.62 0.32 -8.74
N ARG A 18 15.92 0.09 -8.55
CA ARG A 18 16.58 0.27 -7.26
C ARG A 18 17.42 1.53 -7.31
N LEU A 19 17.13 2.45 -6.40
CA LEU A 19 17.70 3.78 -6.33
C LEU A 19 18.62 3.82 -5.11
N ASP A 20 19.95 3.89 -5.32
CA ASP A 20 20.96 4.02 -4.27
C ASP A 20 21.91 5.20 -4.59
N LEU A 21 21.83 6.30 -3.85
CA LEU A 21 22.56 7.54 -4.11
C LEU A 21 23.78 7.65 -3.19
N GLY A 22 24.23 6.53 -2.61
CA GLY A 22 25.39 6.50 -1.72
C GLY A 22 25.16 7.28 -0.43
N SER A 23 26.23 7.73 0.24
CA SER A 23 26.17 8.42 1.53
C SER A 23 26.65 9.88 1.48
N ASP A 24 26.84 10.45 0.29
CA ASP A 24 27.43 11.79 0.15
C ASP A 24 26.42 12.87 0.57
N PRO A 25 26.63 13.59 1.69
CA PRO A 25 25.68 14.58 2.20
C PRO A 25 25.81 15.96 1.53
N ALA A 26 26.77 16.17 0.63
CA ALA A 26 27.17 17.52 0.18
C ALA A 26 26.41 18.07 -1.04
N GLY A 27 25.44 17.34 -1.59
CA GLY A 27 24.60 17.83 -2.69
C GLY A 27 23.13 17.74 -2.31
N GLU A 28 22.42 18.87 -2.26
CA GLU A 28 21.00 18.86 -2.58
C GLU A 28 20.89 18.43 -4.04
N ILE A 29 20.61 17.15 -4.26
CA ILE A 29 20.53 16.58 -5.61
C ILE A 29 19.12 16.87 -6.13
N TRP A 30 18.87 18.12 -6.50
CA TRP A 30 17.72 18.43 -7.35
C TRP A 30 18.06 18.40 -8.84
N HIS A 31 19.35 18.41 -9.21
CA HIS A 31 19.75 18.54 -10.62
C HIS A 31 20.98 17.74 -11.05
N GLN A 32 21.52 16.83 -10.24
CA GLN A 32 22.78 16.14 -10.58
C GLN A 32 22.80 14.65 -10.23
N VAL A 33 21.77 13.90 -10.65
CA VAL A 33 22.07 12.50 -11.02
C VAL A 33 22.85 12.59 -12.33
N ALA A 34 24.17 12.66 -12.21
CA ALA A 34 25.08 13.05 -13.27
C ALA A 34 24.79 12.28 -14.59
N PRO A 35 25.05 12.89 -15.77
CA PRO A 35 25.05 12.21 -17.08
C PRO A 35 25.83 10.89 -17.10
N LEU A 36 26.74 10.68 -16.15
CA LEU A 36 27.58 9.51 -15.99
C LEU A 36 26.83 8.26 -15.48
N LEU A 37 25.73 8.41 -14.72
CA LEU A 37 24.92 7.28 -14.23
C LEU A 37 24.03 6.66 -15.29
N TRP A 38 23.66 7.46 -16.29
CA TRP A 38 22.75 7.07 -17.36
C TRP A 38 23.46 6.34 -18.51
N ARG A 39 24.80 6.37 -18.54
CA ARG A 39 25.60 5.78 -19.63
C ARG A 39 25.52 4.25 -19.71
N GLU A 40 24.99 3.56 -18.71
CA GLU A 40 24.92 2.09 -18.66
C GLU A 40 23.49 1.52 -18.68
N LEU A 41 22.45 2.35 -18.82
CA LEU A 41 21.06 1.89 -18.75
C LEU A 41 20.39 2.03 -20.12
N GLN A 42 20.16 0.89 -20.76
CA GLN A 42 19.50 0.83 -22.08
C GLN A 42 17.97 0.82 -21.91
N PRO A 43 17.23 1.49 -22.80
CA PRO A 43 15.78 1.32 -22.90
C PRO A 43 15.40 -0.16 -22.87
N GLN A 44 14.33 -0.48 -22.15
CA GLN A 44 13.81 -1.85 -22.07
C GLN A 44 12.46 -1.87 -22.77
N SER A 45 12.31 -2.72 -23.79
CA SER A 45 11.02 -3.02 -24.42
C SER A 45 10.63 -4.46 -24.11
N GLY A 46 9.42 -4.69 -23.62
CA GLY A 46 8.85 -6.01 -23.45
C GLY A 46 8.12 -6.48 -24.72
N ASP A 47 8.00 -7.80 -24.89
CA ASP A 47 7.24 -8.43 -25.99
C ASP A 47 5.75 -8.01 -26.02
N GLU A 48 5.23 -7.51 -24.90
CA GLU A 48 3.86 -6.98 -24.79
C GLU A 48 3.72 -5.53 -25.29
N GLY A 49 4.79 -4.90 -25.80
CA GLY A 49 4.77 -3.53 -26.31
C GLY A 49 4.97 -2.45 -25.25
N TRP A 50 5.13 -2.81 -23.98
CA TRP A 50 5.54 -1.85 -22.94
C TRP A 50 7.00 -1.47 -23.13
N SER A 51 7.31 -0.18 -23.05
CA SER A 51 8.71 0.28 -23.03
C SER A 51 8.98 1.25 -21.90
N PHE A 52 10.24 1.22 -21.46
CA PHE A 52 10.77 2.08 -20.41
C PHE A 52 12.06 2.73 -20.86
N GLU A 53 12.13 4.05 -20.69
CA GLU A 53 13.26 4.85 -21.14
C GLU A 53 13.87 5.69 -20.02
N LEU A 54 15.20 5.70 -20.01
CA LEU A 54 16.04 6.60 -19.22
C LEU A 54 16.84 7.49 -20.18
N PRO A 55 17.23 8.73 -19.77
CA PRO A 55 17.19 9.27 -18.41
C PRO A 55 15.87 9.94 -18.02
N THR A 56 14.84 9.93 -18.87
CA THR A 56 13.58 10.68 -18.64
C THR A 56 12.60 9.99 -17.69
N LEU A 57 12.83 8.72 -17.34
CA LEU A 57 11.87 7.89 -16.59
C LEU A 57 10.50 7.87 -17.31
N THR A 58 10.51 7.51 -18.58
CA THR A 58 9.30 7.46 -19.41
C THR A 58 8.78 6.04 -19.48
N TRP A 59 7.49 5.86 -19.17
CA TRP A 59 6.80 4.59 -19.33
C TRP A 59 5.78 4.70 -20.46
N THR A 60 5.97 3.88 -21.49
CA THR A 60 5.15 3.90 -22.71
C THR A 60 4.40 2.60 -22.85
N GLY A 61 3.12 2.72 -23.19
CA GLY A 61 2.21 1.60 -23.38
C GLY A 61 2.40 0.88 -24.72
N PRO A 62 1.74 -0.28 -24.91
CA PRO A 62 1.73 -1.01 -26.18
C PRO A 62 1.13 -0.22 -27.36
N ASP A 63 0.33 0.79 -27.06
CA ASP A 63 -0.24 1.74 -28.03
C ASP A 63 0.74 2.84 -28.45
N GLY A 64 1.97 2.83 -27.92
CA GLY A 64 3.00 3.83 -28.16
C GLY A 64 2.76 5.16 -27.44
N ARG A 65 1.76 5.25 -26.55
CA ARG A 65 1.45 6.46 -25.78
C ARG A 65 2.19 6.46 -24.45
N VAL A 66 2.61 7.64 -24.01
CA VAL A 66 3.23 7.82 -22.70
C VAL A 66 2.15 7.71 -21.63
N HIS A 67 2.29 6.74 -20.73
CA HIS A 67 1.40 6.56 -19.58
C HIS A 67 1.76 7.52 -18.45
N TRP A 68 3.06 7.71 -18.22
CA TRP A 68 3.58 8.70 -17.28
C TRP A 68 5.08 8.87 -17.53
N GLN A 69 5.61 10.00 -17.07
CA GLN A 69 7.02 10.33 -17.24
C GLN A 69 7.58 10.99 -15.99
N GLY A 70 8.89 10.92 -15.82
CA GLY A 70 9.61 11.71 -14.82
C GLY A 70 9.45 13.21 -15.08
N HIS A 71 9.56 14.00 -14.02
CA HIS A 71 9.50 15.45 -14.15
C HIS A 71 10.69 16.02 -14.96
N ALA A 72 10.45 17.00 -15.83
CA ALA A 72 11.43 17.57 -16.75
C ALA A 72 12.68 18.17 -16.06
N ASP A 73 12.49 18.92 -14.97
CA ASP A 73 13.59 19.49 -14.19
C ASP A 73 14.41 18.47 -13.37
N GLY A 74 13.98 17.20 -13.35
CA GLY A 74 14.59 16.14 -12.55
C GLY A 74 13.54 15.29 -11.85
N TRP A 75 13.59 13.97 -12.05
CA TRP A 75 12.65 13.02 -11.48
C TRP A 75 13.19 12.26 -10.27
N LEU A 76 14.49 12.30 -9.99
CA LEU A 76 15.10 11.65 -8.84
C LEU A 76 15.89 12.69 -8.06
N GLY A 77 15.65 12.75 -6.75
CA GLY A 77 16.37 13.65 -5.88
C GLY A 77 16.55 13.13 -4.47
N ARG A 78 17.45 13.78 -3.74
CA ARG A 78 17.73 13.51 -2.35
C ARG A 78 17.95 14.80 -1.57
N CYS A 79 17.32 14.90 -0.41
CA CYS A 79 17.47 16.02 0.53
C CYS A 79 17.88 15.46 1.90
N GLY A 80 19.15 15.62 2.29
CA GLY A 80 19.68 15.00 3.50
C GLY A 80 19.66 13.47 3.40
N GLU A 81 18.86 12.79 4.22
CA GLU A 81 18.62 11.34 4.12
C GLU A 81 17.36 10.98 3.31
N GLN A 82 16.55 11.98 2.96
CA GLN A 82 15.25 11.80 2.34
C GLN A 82 15.39 11.60 0.84
N TRP A 83 14.62 10.65 0.34
CA TRP A 83 14.60 10.26 -1.05
C TRP A 83 13.31 10.69 -1.71
N LEU A 84 13.39 11.27 -2.90
CA LEU A 84 12.24 11.70 -3.66
C LEU A 84 12.29 11.21 -5.11
N VAL A 85 11.15 10.72 -5.58
CA VAL A 85 10.85 10.56 -7.00
C VAL A 85 9.73 11.51 -7.39
N ARG A 86 9.89 12.20 -8.53
CA ARG A 86 8.94 13.16 -9.11
C ARG A 86 8.47 12.69 -10.48
N LEU A 87 7.16 12.60 -10.66
CA LEU A 87 6.55 12.42 -11.97
C LEU A 87 5.99 13.75 -12.47
N ALA A 88 5.98 13.93 -13.79
CA ALA A 88 5.32 15.05 -14.42
C ALA A 88 3.82 15.07 -14.06
N PRO A 89 3.23 16.25 -13.87
CA PRO A 89 1.81 16.36 -13.61
C PRO A 89 1.05 16.04 -14.90
N ASP A 90 0.01 15.22 -14.78
CA ASP A 90 -0.96 15.04 -15.85
C ASP A 90 -2.36 15.07 -15.24
N PRO A 91 -3.16 16.12 -15.52
CA PRO A 91 -4.49 16.29 -14.95
C PRO A 91 -5.51 15.28 -15.48
N SER A 92 -5.19 14.52 -16.54
CA SER A 92 -6.02 13.43 -17.06
C SER A 92 -5.93 12.16 -16.21
N LEU A 93 -4.80 11.95 -15.52
CA LEU A 93 -4.57 10.76 -14.70
C LEU A 93 -5.51 10.70 -13.51
N ARG A 94 -5.90 9.49 -13.15
CA ARG A 94 -6.70 9.21 -11.95
C ARG A 94 -6.02 8.16 -11.11
N PHE A 95 -6.03 8.37 -9.81
CA PHE A 95 -5.26 7.54 -8.88
C PHE A 95 -6.18 6.76 -7.95
N HIS A 96 -5.82 5.49 -7.70
CA HIS A 96 -6.51 4.60 -6.78
C HIS A 96 -5.49 3.75 -5.99
N GLY A 97 -5.98 2.87 -5.12
CA GLY A 97 -5.14 2.00 -4.31
C GLY A 97 -4.77 2.64 -2.96
N LEU A 98 -3.47 2.64 -2.64
CA LEU A 98 -2.87 3.16 -1.40
C LEU A 98 -3.25 2.38 -0.12
N GLY A 99 -3.83 1.19 -0.26
CA GLY A 99 -4.23 0.35 0.87
C GLY A 99 -5.36 0.96 1.69
N GLN A 100 -5.22 0.96 3.01
CA GLN A 100 -6.23 1.48 3.92
C GLN A 100 -6.08 3.00 4.08
N LYS A 101 -6.89 3.75 3.34
CA LYS A 101 -6.94 5.22 3.39
C LYS A 101 -8.37 5.74 3.48
N ALA A 102 -8.57 6.68 4.40
CA ALA A 102 -9.75 7.51 4.52
C ALA A 102 -10.12 8.26 3.23
N GLY A 103 -11.35 8.76 3.18
CA GLY A 103 -11.84 9.61 2.09
C GLY A 103 -12.30 8.85 0.84
N PRO A 104 -12.43 9.55 -0.30
CA PRO A 104 -13.03 9.01 -1.52
C PRO A 104 -12.25 7.81 -2.09
N PHE A 105 -12.92 7.01 -2.93
CA PHE A 105 -12.30 5.87 -3.63
C PHE A 105 -11.22 6.31 -4.63
N GLU A 106 -11.46 7.42 -5.34
CA GLU A 106 -10.45 8.10 -6.13
C GLU A 106 -9.52 8.90 -5.20
N LYS A 107 -8.22 8.74 -5.36
CA LYS A 107 -7.15 9.31 -4.53
C LYS A 107 -6.38 10.44 -5.24
N THR A 108 -6.87 10.92 -6.38
CA THR A 108 -6.30 12.09 -7.07
C THR A 108 -6.31 13.30 -6.12
N GLY A 109 -5.20 14.03 -6.04
CA GLY A 109 -5.06 15.14 -5.10
C GLY A 109 -4.79 14.75 -3.64
N LEU A 110 -4.68 13.45 -3.33
CA LEU A 110 -4.36 13.02 -1.97
C LEU A 110 -2.87 13.15 -1.69
N ARG A 111 -2.54 13.69 -0.51
CA ARG A 111 -1.23 13.53 0.13
C ARG A 111 -1.39 12.59 1.32
N THR A 112 -0.50 11.62 1.43
CA THR A 112 -0.61 10.57 2.45
C THR A 112 0.75 10.03 2.88
N ARG A 113 0.77 9.39 4.05
CA ARG A 113 1.93 8.67 4.62
C ARG A 113 1.61 7.20 4.87
N PHE A 114 2.62 6.36 4.78
CA PHE A 114 2.58 4.93 5.01
C PHE A 114 3.41 4.65 6.26
N PHE A 115 2.73 4.64 7.40
CA PHE A 115 3.31 4.33 8.70
C PHE A 115 2.20 3.75 9.59
N ASN A 116 2.23 2.44 9.84
CA ASN A 116 1.18 1.78 10.59
C ASN A 116 1.00 2.43 11.96
N THR A 117 -0.18 2.98 12.18
CA THR A 117 -0.48 3.81 13.34
C THR A 117 -1.74 3.31 14.02
N ASP A 118 -1.70 3.22 15.35
CA ASP A 118 -2.94 3.03 16.12
C ASP A 118 -3.76 4.32 16.06
N VAL A 119 -4.82 4.30 15.25
CA VAL A 119 -5.63 5.48 14.96
C VAL A 119 -6.27 6.05 16.22
N TRP A 120 -6.72 5.22 17.16
CA TRP A 120 -7.34 5.68 18.40
C TRP A 120 -6.30 6.19 19.43
N GLY A 121 -5.07 5.68 19.36
CA GLY A 121 -3.98 6.06 20.26
C GLY A 121 -3.25 7.34 19.83
N VAL A 122 -3.25 7.69 18.55
CA VAL A 122 -2.44 8.78 17.99
C VAL A 122 -3.25 9.98 17.49
N HIS A 123 -4.38 9.75 16.83
CA HIS A 123 -5.13 10.84 16.21
C HIS A 123 -6.17 11.46 17.16
N PRO A 124 -6.46 12.77 17.03
CA PRO A 124 -7.56 13.39 17.75
C PRO A 124 -8.89 12.69 17.49
N LEU A 125 -9.70 12.52 18.53
CA LEU A 125 -10.98 11.82 18.45
C LEU A 125 -11.93 12.41 17.38
N GLU A 126 -11.86 13.71 17.14
CA GLU A 126 -12.65 14.38 16.10
C GLU A 126 -12.28 13.90 14.69
N GLU A 127 -10.99 13.77 14.37
CA GLU A 127 -10.53 13.25 13.08
C GLU A 127 -10.99 11.80 12.88
N VAL A 128 -10.87 10.97 13.93
CA VAL A 128 -11.35 9.59 13.90
C VAL A 128 -12.85 9.53 13.60
N ARG A 129 -13.66 10.37 14.25
CA ARG A 129 -15.11 10.43 14.04
C ARG A 129 -15.50 10.93 12.64
N LEU A 130 -14.72 11.85 12.09
CA LEU A 130 -14.91 12.35 10.72
C LEU A 130 -14.38 11.37 9.66
N GLY A 131 -13.69 10.30 10.08
CA GLY A 131 -13.11 9.32 9.17
C GLY A 131 -12.01 9.92 8.30
N THR A 132 -11.27 10.90 8.81
CA THR A 132 -10.14 11.56 8.14
C THR A 132 -8.73 11.18 8.63
N PRO A 133 -8.49 10.24 9.57
CA PRO A 133 -7.14 10.01 10.04
C PRO A 133 -6.26 9.41 8.94
N ASP A 134 -5.06 9.96 8.80
CA ASP A 134 -3.96 9.43 7.98
C ASP A 134 -2.63 9.74 8.66
N PRO A 135 -1.73 8.76 8.85
CA PRO A 135 -1.81 7.36 8.43
C PRO A 135 -2.81 6.49 9.24
N GLN A 136 -3.09 5.28 8.73
CA GLN A 136 -3.96 4.28 9.36
C GLN A 136 -3.19 3.01 9.79
N TYR A 137 -3.92 1.94 10.13
CA TYR A 137 -3.37 0.69 10.66
C TYR A 137 -2.54 -0.10 9.65
N ILE A 138 -2.86 0.01 8.34
CA ILE A 138 -2.25 -0.79 7.28
C ILE A 138 -1.62 0.10 6.21
N SER A 139 -0.36 -0.18 5.90
CA SER A 139 0.43 0.52 4.89
C SER A 139 0.70 -0.38 3.68
N ILE A 140 0.03 -0.11 2.55
CA ILE A 140 0.30 -0.76 1.26
C ILE A 140 0.56 0.35 0.23
N PRO A 141 1.82 0.74 0.00
CA PRO A 141 2.20 1.83 -0.91
C PRO A 141 2.11 1.42 -2.39
N TRP A 142 0.95 0.93 -2.79
CA TRP A 142 0.57 0.59 -4.16
C TRP A 142 -0.26 1.72 -4.77
N ILE A 143 0.32 2.43 -5.73
CA ILE A 143 -0.35 3.48 -6.48
C ILE A 143 -0.89 2.86 -7.76
N LEU A 144 -2.21 2.86 -7.94
CA LEU A 144 -2.84 2.50 -9.20
C LEU A 144 -3.10 3.77 -10.02
N ILE A 145 -2.74 3.75 -11.29
CA ILE A 145 -2.88 4.87 -12.22
C ILE A 145 -3.81 4.43 -13.36
N ASP A 146 -4.95 5.09 -13.46
CA ASP A 146 -5.91 4.93 -14.55
C ASP A 146 -5.69 6.02 -15.59
N HIS A 147 -5.39 5.59 -16.83
CA HIS A 147 -5.04 6.44 -17.96
C HIS A 147 -6.24 6.74 -18.88
N ARG A 148 -7.41 6.14 -18.63
CA ARG A 148 -8.52 6.07 -19.60
C ARG A 148 -9.40 7.32 -19.71
N ARG A 149 -8.82 8.54 -19.76
CA ARG A 149 -9.60 9.79 -19.87
C ARG A 149 -9.26 10.64 -21.10
N GLY A 150 -10.18 10.67 -22.06
CA GLY A 150 -10.12 11.52 -23.27
C GLY A 150 -9.88 10.71 -24.55
N ALA A 151 -10.10 11.32 -25.72
CA ALA A 151 -9.86 10.66 -27.01
C ALA A 151 -8.37 10.32 -27.24
N ASP A 152 -7.49 11.10 -26.62
CA ASP A 152 -6.03 10.98 -26.75
C ASP A 152 -5.35 10.28 -25.57
N ALA A 153 -6.12 9.76 -24.61
CA ALA A 153 -5.59 9.08 -23.43
C ALA A 153 -4.94 7.73 -23.77
N PRO A 154 -3.84 7.34 -23.11
CA PRO A 154 -3.26 6.00 -23.23
C PRO A 154 -4.30 4.92 -22.90
N ALA A 155 -4.30 3.83 -23.65
CA ALA A 155 -5.11 2.67 -23.33
C ALA A 155 -4.49 1.88 -22.17
N GLY A 156 -5.30 1.52 -21.18
CA GLY A 156 -4.92 0.62 -20.09
C GLY A 156 -4.63 1.31 -18.78
N VAL A 157 -3.90 0.60 -17.91
CA VAL A 157 -3.64 0.99 -16.52
C VAL A 157 -2.19 0.69 -16.16
N SER A 158 -1.65 1.39 -15.17
CA SER A 158 -0.35 1.05 -14.60
C SER A 158 -0.39 1.11 -13.09
N GLY A 159 0.63 0.57 -12.45
CA GLY A 159 0.82 0.68 -11.01
C GLY A 159 2.27 0.88 -10.62
N ILE A 160 2.46 1.52 -9.49
CA ILE A 160 3.76 1.75 -8.85
C ILE A 160 3.66 1.20 -7.43
N LEU A 161 4.44 0.17 -7.14
CA LEU A 161 4.69 -0.26 -5.76
C LEU A 161 5.97 0.43 -5.27
N VAL A 162 5.85 1.26 -4.23
CA VAL A 162 7.01 1.81 -3.53
C VAL A 162 7.44 0.80 -2.46
N HIS A 163 8.40 -0.06 -2.80
CA HIS A 163 8.88 -1.10 -1.90
C HIS A 163 9.92 -0.52 -0.94
N HIS A 164 9.48 -0.23 0.28
CA HIS A 164 10.33 0.31 1.32
C HIS A 164 9.86 -0.19 2.71
N PRO A 165 10.77 -0.65 3.58
CA PRO A 165 10.39 -1.21 4.88
C PRO A 165 10.09 -0.15 5.94
N GLY A 166 10.61 1.07 5.75
CA GLY A 166 10.34 2.22 6.61
C GLY A 166 9.18 3.06 6.08
N GLU A 167 9.02 4.25 6.65
CA GLU A 167 7.99 5.19 6.22
C GLU A 167 8.10 5.54 4.73
N VAL A 168 6.95 5.59 4.06
CA VAL A 168 6.81 6.15 2.71
C VAL A 168 5.83 7.32 2.75
N PHE A 169 6.09 8.35 1.97
CA PHE A 169 5.13 9.42 1.72
C PHE A 169 4.79 9.49 0.23
N VAL A 170 3.55 9.87 -0.08
CA VAL A 170 3.04 10.00 -1.44
C VAL A 170 2.21 11.28 -1.52
N SER A 171 2.38 12.03 -2.60
CA SER A 171 1.54 13.17 -2.97
C SER A 171 1.12 13.03 -4.42
N LEU A 172 -0.19 12.91 -4.60
CA LEU A 172 -0.86 12.82 -5.89
C LEU A 172 -1.52 14.16 -6.26
N GLN A 173 -1.02 15.25 -5.69
CA GLN A 173 -1.44 16.63 -5.96
C GLN A 173 -0.66 17.17 -7.16
N PRO A 174 -1.31 17.37 -8.32
CA PRO A 174 -0.65 17.88 -9.51
C PRO A 174 -0.32 19.38 -9.41
N ASP A 175 -0.82 20.07 -8.38
CA ASP A 175 -0.74 21.52 -8.20
C ASP A 175 0.13 21.92 -7.00
N MET A 176 0.91 20.99 -6.41
CA MET A 176 1.81 21.37 -5.33
C MET A 176 2.92 22.27 -5.86
N ARG A 177 2.87 23.54 -5.45
CA ARG A 177 3.80 24.60 -5.82
C ARG A 177 4.86 24.73 -4.75
N LEU A 178 6.10 24.35 -5.06
CA LEU A 178 7.25 24.67 -4.21
C LEU A 178 7.68 26.11 -4.49
N HIS A 179 7.86 26.90 -3.44
CA HIS A 179 8.43 28.23 -3.57
C HIS A 179 9.95 28.07 -3.65
N ASP A 180 10.53 28.32 -4.82
CA ASP A 180 11.98 28.19 -5.07
C ASP A 180 12.80 29.39 -4.54
N GLY A 181 12.14 30.32 -3.84
CA GLY A 181 12.75 31.57 -3.36
C GLY A 181 12.94 32.64 -4.44
N GLN A 182 12.54 32.38 -5.69
CA GLN A 182 12.68 33.30 -6.83
C GLN A 182 11.36 33.54 -7.58
N THR A 183 10.25 33.85 -6.90
CA THR A 183 8.97 34.32 -7.53
C THR A 183 8.35 33.45 -8.64
N ALA A 184 9.01 32.39 -9.10
CA ALA A 184 8.52 31.46 -10.09
C ALA A 184 7.76 30.37 -9.34
N VAL A 185 6.50 30.21 -9.74
CA VAL A 185 5.72 29.06 -9.31
C VAL A 185 6.26 27.88 -10.10
N ALA A 186 6.97 26.95 -9.45
CA ALA A 186 7.39 25.71 -10.08
C ALA A 186 6.17 24.97 -10.66
N GLU A 187 6.32 24.34 -11.83
CA GLU A 187 5.32 23.41 -12.35
C GLU A 187 5.04 22.33 -11.29
N GLY A 188 3.77 21.96 -11.12
CA GLY A 188 3.41 21.00 -10.08
C GLY A 188 3.96 19.62 -10.37
N ALA A 189 4.07 18.77 -9.36
CA ALA A 189 4.64 17.43 -9.53
C ALA A 189 3.91 16.43 -8.63
N LEU A 190 3.76 15.21 -9.12
CA LEU A 190 3.41 14.07 -8.28
C LEU A 190 4.70 13.55 -7.67
N TYR A 191 4.70 13.24 -6.38
CA TYR A 191 5.92 12.74 -5.74
C TYR A 191 5.68 11.64 -4.74
N PHE A 192 6.66 10.78 -4.60
CA PHE A 192 6.68 9.73 -3.60
C PHE A 192 8.11 9.45 -3.18
N GLY A 193 8.27 8.99 -1.94
CA GLY A 193 9.58 8.89 -1.36
C GLY A 193 9.59 8.29 0.03
N ALA A 194 10.78 8.27 0.63
CA ALA A 194 11.00 7.80 1.99
C ALA A 194 11.88 8.80 2.74
N PRO A 195 11.67 9.03 4.04
CA PRO A 195 12.52 9.93 4.82
C PRO A 195 13.98 9.44 4.94
N GLN A 196 14.23 8.14 4.77
CA GLN A 196 15.51 7.48 4.96
C GLN A 196 15.60 6.27 4.04
N GLY A 197 16.83 5.86 3.71
CA GLY A 197 17.09 4.58 3.04
C GLY A 197 16.86 4.59 1.52
N PRO A 198 17.49 3.67 0.77
CA PRO A 198 17.33 3.59 -0.67
C PRO A 198 15.90 3.24 -1.04
N LEU A 199 15.41 3.79 -2.16
CA LEU A 199 14.08 3.47 -2.68
C LEU A 199 14.13 2.33 -3.69
N GLU A 200 13.12 1.48 -3.63
CA GLU A 200 12.88 0.46 -4.65
C GLU A 200 11.46 0.61 -5.20
N LEU A 201 11.35 0.68 -6.53
CA LEU A 201 10.08 0.81 -7.23
C LEU A 201 9.83 -0.41 -8.10
N TYR A 202 8.61 -0.91 -8.08
CA TYR A 202 8.12 -1.84 -9.09
C TYR A 202 7.05 -1.16 -9.93
N LEU A 203 7.34 -1.00 -11.20
CA LEU A 203 6.49 -0.42 -12.22
C LEU A 203 5.79 -1.54 -12.97
N VAL A 204 4.47 -1.52 -12.98
CA VAL A 204 3.64 -2.59 -13.55
C VAL A 204 2.73 -1.98 -14.61
N GLY A 205 2.84 -2.38 -15.86
CA GLY A 205 1.86 -2.05 -16.90
C GLY A 205 0.79 -3.15 -17.01
N ALA A 206 -0.44 -2.81 -17.42
CA ALA A 206 -1.44 -3.79 -17.85
C ALA A 206 -2.47 -3.20 -18.84
N PRO A 207 -3.04 -4.01 -19.75
CA PRO A 207 -4.09 -3.56 -20.65
C PRO A 207 -5.38 -3.13 -19.96
N ASP A 208 -5.68 -3.69 -18.78
CA ASP A 208 -6.88 -3.42 -18.00
C ASP A 208 -6.66 -3.67 -16.49
N LEU A 209 -7.68 -3.32 -15.69
CA LEU A 209 -7.63 -3.41 -14.23
C LEU A 209 -7.46 -4.87 -13.74
N ASP A 210 -8.14 -5.82 -14.38
CA ASP A 210 -8.09 -7.23 -14.01
C ASP A 210 -6.67 -7.79 -14.22
N GLY A 211 -6.05 -7.47 -15.36
CA GLY A 211 -4.67 -7.81 -15.65
C GLY A 211 -3.69 -7.17 -14.67
N LEU A 212 -3.92 -5.92 -14.26
CA LEU A 212 -3.09 -5.23 -13.28
C LEU A 212 -3.13 -5.92 -11.91
N VAL A 213 -4.32 -6.29 -11.44
CA VAL A 213 -4.49 -7.00 -10.17
C VAL A 213 -3.86 -8.39 -10.22
N GLN A 214 -3.99 -9.12 -11.33
CA GLN A 214 -3.32 -10.41 -11.52
C GLN A 214 -1.80 -10.28 -11.49
N ARG A 215 -1.23 -9.24 -12.11
CA ARG A 215 0.21 -8.93 -12.10
C ARG A 215 0.70 -8.54 -10.71
N LEU A 216 -0.09 -7.78 -9.96
CA LEU A 216 0.20 -7.49 -8.55
C LEU A 216 0.26 -8.78 -7.72
N HIS A 217 -0.71 -9.69 -7.86
CA HIS A 217 -0.67 -10.99 -7.18
C HIS A 217 0.51 -11.89 -7.62
N ALA A 218 0.95 -11.79 -8.88
CA ALA A 218 2.16 -12.48 -9.33
C ALA A 218 3.42 -11.93 -8.65
N LEU A 219 3.43 -10.64 -8.30
CA LEU A 219 4.54 -9.96 -7.61
C LEU A 219 4.53 -10.20 -6.10
N THR A 220 3.36 -10.12 -5.45
CA THR A 220 3.23 -10.13 -3.98
C THR A 220 2.75 -11.45 -3.40
N GLY A 221 2.41 -12.42 -4.25
CA GLY A 221 1.79 -13.68 -3.86
C GLY A 221 0.26 -13.64 -3.96
N ARG A 222 -0.33 -14.83 -4.04
CA ARG A 222 -1.77 -15.04 -4.08
C ARG A 222 -2.29 -15.38 -2.69
N LEU A 223 -3.47 -14.89 -2.36
CA LEU A 223 -4.18 -15.27 -1.14
C LEU A 223 -4.50 -16.77 -1.20
N ALA A 224 -4.23 -17.48 -0.10
CA ALA A 224 -4.76 -18.83 0.07
C ALA A 224 -6.29 -18.77 0.18
N GLU A 225 -6.96 -19.79 -0.33
CA GLU A 225 -8.41 -19.90 -0.16
C GLU A 225 -8.75 -19.95 1.34
N PRO A 226 -9.59 -19.04 1.86
CA PRO A 226 -9.98 -19.09 3.25
C PRO A 226 -10.84 -20.35 3.50
N PRO A 227 -10.79 -20.95 4.69
CA PRO A 227 -11.67 -22.06 5.00
C PRO A 227 -13.13 -21.58 4.91
N VAL A 228 -14.03 -22.42 4.38
CA VAL A 228 -15.42 -22.03 4.05
C VAL A 228 -16.17 -21.36 5.21
N TRP A 229 -15.94 -21.80 6.45
CA TRP A 229 -16.58 -21.21 7.64
C TRP A 229 -16.23 -19.73 7.85
N ALA A 230 -15.08 -19.26 7.35
CA ALA A 230 -14.66 -17.87 7.45
C ALA A 230 -15.50 -16.91 6.56
N LEU A 231 -16.29 -17.46 5.62
CA LEU A 231 -17.23 -16.70 4.80
C LEU A 231 -18.62 -16.60 5.47
N GLY A 232 -18.83 -17.29 6.59
CA GLY A 232 -20.06 -17.28 7.36
C GLY A 232 -20.21 -16.04 8.23
N HIS A 233 -21.21 -16.06 9.12
CA HIS A 233 -21.38 -14.97 10.09
C HIS A 233 -20.45 -15.17 11.30
N HIS A 234 -19.77 -14.11 11.71
CA HIS A 234 -18.89 -14.11 12.89
C HIS A 234 -19.37 -13.11 13.93
N GLN A 235 -19.33 -13.51 15.21
CA GLN A 235 -19.61 -12.63 16.33
C GLN A 235 -18.34 -12.29 17.10
N CYS A 236 -18.06 -11.00 17.23
CA CYS A 236 -16.94 -10.46 17.99
C CYS A 236 -17.37 -9.21 18.77
N ARG A 237 -16.73 -8.96 19.92
CA ARG A 237 -16.88 -7.76 20.74
C ARG A 237 -15.65 -7.65 21.63
N TRP A 238 -15.18 -6.43 21.90
CA TRP A 238 -14.32 -6.13 23.03
C TRP A 238 -15.18 -5.97 24.31
N GLY A 239 -15.32 -6.98 25.18
CA GLY A 239 -14.71 -8.32 25.17
C GLY A 239 -15.69 -9.47 25.45
N TYR A 240 -15.18 -10.68 25.22
CA TYR A 240 -15.73 -11.96 25.68
C TYR A 240 -14.61 -12.71 26.42
N ARG A 241 -14.87 -13.11 27.67
CA ARG A 241 -13.85 -13.51 28.66
C ARG A 241 -13.54 -15.00 28.67
N GLY A 242 -14.35 -15.82 28.00
CA GLY A 242 -14.12 -17.27 27.97
C GLY A 242 -15.41 -18.07 27.89
N ASP A 243 -15.52 -19.07 28.75
CA ASP A 243 -16.47 -20.16 28.60
C ASP A 243 -17.94 -19.71 28.66
N ALA A 244 -18.29 -18.94 29.70
CA ALA A 244 -19.67 -18.50 29.91
C ALA A 244 -20.19 -17.65 28.74
N ASP A 245 -19.38 -16.71 28.25
CA ASP A 245 -19.72 -15.86 27.12
C ASP A 245 -19.92 -16.68 25.83
N LEU A 246 -19.00 -17.61 25.54
CA LEU A 246 -19.10 -18.44 24.33
C LEU A 246 -20.36 -19.32 24.34
N ARG A 247 -20.72 -19.90 25.50
CA ARG A 247 -21.93 -20.71 25.63
C ARG A 247 -23.19 -19.87 25.55
N GLU A 248 -23.19 -18.66 26.12
CA GLU A 248 -24.30 -17.72 25.98
C GLU A 248 -24.52 -17.33 24.52
N LEU A 249 -23.46 -17.00 23.79
CA LEU A 249 -23.51 -16.69 22.37
C LEU A 249 -24.07 -17.86 21.56
N ASP A 250 -23.51 -19.06 21.71
CA ASP A 250 -24.00 -20.23 20.96
C ASP A 250 -25.48 -20.52 21.26
N ALA A 251 -25.89 -20.44 22.53
CA ALA A 251 -27.28 -20.62 22.92
C ALA A 251 -28.18 -19.52 22.32
N GLY A 252 -27.73 -18.27 22.30
CA GLY A 252 -28.45 -17.13 21.72
C GLY A 252 -28.65 -17.29 20.21
N PHE A 253 -27.57 -17.52 19.46
CA PHE A 253 -27.64 -17.74 18.01
C PHE A 253 -28.51 -18.95 17.65
N THR A 254 -28.42 -20.03 18.43
CA THR A 254 -29.28 -21.22 18.25
C THR A 254 -30.74 -20.89 18.51
N ARG A 255 -31.05 -20.26 19.65
CA ARG A 255 -32.41 -19.91 20.05
C ARG A 255 -33.11 -18.99 19.06
N HIS A 256 -32.37 -18.05 18.49
CA HIS A 256 -32.89 -17.07 17.55
C HIS A 256 -32.80 -17.51 16.10
N GLU A 257 -32.32 -18.73 15.83
CA GLU A 257 -32.18 -19.29 14.48
C GLU A 257 -31.32 -18.41 13.55
N ILE A 258 -30.32 -17.74 14.13
CA ILE A 258 -29.36 -16.91 13.39
C ILE A 258 -28.11 -17.76 13.11
N PRO A 259 -27.74 -17.99 11.83
CA PRO A 259 -26.50 -18.70 11.49
C PRO A 259 -25.27 -17.96 12.02
N CYS A 260 -24.29 -18.71 12.53
CA CYS A 260 -23.01 -18.16 13.00
C CYS A 260 -21.92 -19.23 12.95
N ASP A 261 -20.85 -18.98 12.23
CA ASP A 261 -19.76 -19.94 12.04
C ASP A 261 -18.57 -19.66 12.95
N GLY A 262 -18.33 -18.39 13.30
CA GLY A 262 -17.18 -17.96 14.11
C GLY A 262 -17.58 -17.19 15.38
N LEU A 263 -17.07 -17.62 16.53
CA LEU A 263 -17.15 -16.90 17.80
C LEU A 263 -15.75 -16.41 18.18
N TRP A 264 -15.63 -15.12 18.46
CA TRP A 264 -14.33 -14.52 18.79
C TRP A 264 -14.16 -14.31 20.29
N LEU A 265 -12.93 -14.49 20.78
CA LEU A 265 -12.47 -14.07 22.10
C LEU A 265 -11.52 -12.89 21.93
N ASP A 266 -11.87 -11.77 22.55
CA ASP A 266 -11.00 -10.60 22.66
C ASP A 266 -10.09 -10.73 23.91
N ILE A 267 -9.25 -9.74 24.20
CA ILE A 267 -8.08 -9.83 25.09
C ILE A 267 -8.35 -10.35 26.51
N ASP A 268 -9.60 -10.29 26.97
CA ASP A 268 -10.01 -10.63 28.34
C ASP A 268 -9.96 -12.14 28.68
N TYR A 269 -9.78 -13.03 27.69
CA TYR A 269 -9.66 -14.47 27.97
C TYR A 269 -8.30 -14.87 28.56
N MET A 270 -7.30 -13.99 28.45
CA MET A 270 -5.90 -14.28 28.81
C MET A 270 -5.62 -14.11 30.31
N GLU A 271 -4.56 -14.75 30.81
CA GLU A 271 -4.05 -14.57 32.17
C GLU A 271 -3.21 -13.28 32.26
N GLY A 272 -3.85 -12.18 32.67
CA GLY A 272 -3.19 -10.87 32.78
C GLY A 272 -2.66 -10.35 31.45
N TYR A 273 -3.41 -10.55 30.37
CA TYR A 273 -3.06 -10.14 28.99
C TYR A 273 -1.79 -10.79 28.42
N ARG A 274 -1.36 -11.92 28.98
CA ARG A 274 -0.22 -12.68 28.47
C ARG A 274 -0.65 -13.55 27.29
N VAL A 275 -0.02 -13.36 26.15
CA VAL A 275 -0.28 -14.17 24.94
C VAL A 275 -0.07 -15.66 25.19
N PHE A 276 -0.86 -16.49 24.52
CA PHE A 276 -0.86 -17.96 24.67
C PHE A 276 -1.18 -18.48 26.08
N THR A 277 -1.87 -17.68 26.90
CA THR A 277 -2.41 -18.12 28.19
C THR A 277 -3.92 -18.00 28.21
N HIS A 278 -4.58 -18.60 29.20
CA HIS A 278 -6.00 -18.42 29.47
C HIS A 278 -6.22 -18.23 30.97
N SER A 279 -7.20 -17.41 31.33
CA SER A 279 -7.61 -17.22 32.72
C SER A 279 -8.25 -18.50 33.23
N LEU A 280 -7.71 -19.06 34.32
CA LEU A 280 -8.34 -20.22 34.99
C LEU A 280 -9.64 -19.83 35.69
N GLU A 281 -9.87 -18.55 35.95
CA GLU A 281 -11.11 -18.05 36.55
C GLU A 281 -12.24 -18.01 35.52
N HIS A 282 -11.98 -17.47 34.31
CA HIS A 282 -13.01 -17.24 33.30
C HIS A 282 -13.07 -18.34 32.23
N PHE A 283 -11.96 -19.05 32.03
CA PHE A 283 -11.83 -20.08 31.01
C PHE A 283 -11.02 -21.30 31.50
N PRO A 284 -11.51 -22.04 32.51
CA PRO A 284 -10.78 -23.14 33.14
C PRO A 284 -10.53 -24.35 32.22
N ASP A 285 -11.45 -24.63 31.29
CA ASP A 285 -11.34 -25.72 30.32
C ASP A 285 -11.61 -25.22 28.88
N PRO A 286 -10.62 -24.56 28.24
CA PRO A 286 -10.76 -24.12 26.86
C PRO A 286 -10.94 -25.28 25.89
N ALA A 287 -10.20 -26.38 26.10
CA ALA A 287 -10.22 -27.53 25.20
C ALA A 287 -11.60 -28.19 25.13
N GLY A 288 -12.24 -28.44 26.28
CA GLY A 288 -13.58 -29.00 26.33
C GLY A 288 -14.62 -28.08 25.71
N THR A 289 -14.56 -26.79 26.04
CA THR A 289 -15.51 -25.78 25.50
C THR A 289 -15.40 -25.65 23.99
N ILE A 290 -14.18 -25.49 23.46
CA ILE A 290 -13.93 -25.36 22.01
C ILE A 290 -14.36 -26.64 21.29
N THR A 291 -14.09 -27.83 21.86
CA THR A 291 -14.51 -29.11 21.28
C THR A 291 -16.03 -29.22 21.20
N ALA A 292 -16.75 -28.83 22.26
CA ALA A 292 -18.21 -28.86 22.28
C ALA A 292 -18.83 -27.90 21.24
N LEU A 293 -18.26 -26.70 21.10
CA LEU A 293 -18.68 -25.71 20.10
C LEU A 293 -18.39 -26.19 18.67
N ALA A 294 -17.22 -26.78 18.45
CA ALA A 294 -16.84 -27.35 17.15
C ALA A 294 -17.77 -28.50 16.72
N ALA A 295 -18.22 -29.33 17.66
CA ALA A 295 -19.21 -30.37 17.39
C ALA A 295 -20.58 -29.83 16.95
N ARG A 296 -20.86 -28.55 17.24
CA ARG A 296 -22.06 -27.81 16.84
C ARG A 296 -21.83 -26.93 15.60
N GLY A 297 -20.68 -27.06 14.95
CA GLY A 297 -20.32 -26.29 13.76
C GLY A 297 -19.72 -24.91 14.03
N ARG A 298 -19.50 -24.52 15.30
CA ARG A 298 -18.92 -23.22 15.65
C ARG A 298 -17.39 -23.31 15.72
N LYS A 299 -16.68 -22.35 15.13
CA LYS A 299 -15.25 -22.16 15.29
C LYS A 299 -14.99 -21.05 16.30
N VAL A 300 -13.95 -21.22 17.11
CA VAL A 300 -13.52 -20.21 18.08
C VAL A 300 -12.22 -19.59 17.58
N VAL A 301 -12.18 -18.25 17.55
CA VAL A 301 -10.98 -17.48 17.16
C VAL A 301 -10.58 -16.60 18.34
N ALA A 302 -9.30 -16.58 18.68
CA ALA A 302 -8.79 -15.77 19.78
C ALA A 302 -7.82 -14.72 19.24
N ILE A 303 -7.90 -13.50 19.78
CA ILE A 303 -6.89 -12.45 19.57
C ILE A 303 -5.55 -12.87 20.19
N LEU A 304 -4.45 -12.32 19.67
CA LEU A 304 -3.08 -12.47 20.18
C LEU A 304 -2.41 -11.12 20.34
#